data_AF-A0A1Y1MEL0-F1
#
_entry.id   AF-A0A1Y1MEL0-F1
#
_cell.length_a   1.000
_cell.length_b   1.000
_cell.length_c   1.000
_cell.angle_alpha   90.00
_cell.angle_beta   90.00
_cell.angle_gamma   90.00
#
_symmetry.space_group_name_H-M   'P 1'
#
loop_
_entity.id
_entity.type
_entity.pdbx_description
1 polymer ?
#
loop_
_entity_poly.entity_id
_entity_poly.type
_entity_poly.pdbx_seq_one_letter_code
_entity_poly.pdbx_strand_id
1 'polypeptide(L)'
;FGVKCSAHVEMYLFQNIYKFSDDLLVLFALSITFNLIRGEFAKLWQSFGVASRLMLGLRVNWDVLPQNQTFAQQECLRRIAWQLFYLDRMLAGGYEEYISCRAENMQIALPCSEAAF
;
A
#
# COMPACT_ATOMS: atom_id res chain seq x y z
N PHE A 1 -18.53 4.66 -15.15
CA PHE A 1 -17.70 5.73 -14.56
C PHE A 1 -16.40 5.17 -13.97
N GLY A 2 -16.44 4.29 -12.97
CA GLY A 2 -15.24 3.77 -12.27
C GLY A 2 -14.13 3.20 -13.16
N VAL A 3 -14.46 2.43 -14.19
CA VAL A 3 -13.46 1.88 -15.14
C VAL A 3 -12.68 2.97 -15.88
N LYS A 4 -13.34 4.05 -16.30
CA LYS A 4 -12.66 5.19 -16.96
C LYS A 4 -11.73 5.91 -16.00
N CYS A 5 -12.16 6.10 -14.76
CA CYS A 5 -11.34 6.68 -13.70
C CYS A 5 -10.09 5.81 -13.42
N SER A 6 -10.26 4.50 -13.29
CA SER A 6 -9.15 3.54 -13.11
C SER A 6 -8.12 3.65 -14.23
N ALA A 7 -8.56 3.72 -15.49
CA ALA A 7 -7.66 3.86 -16.63
C ALA A 7 -6.82 5.15 -16.57
N HIS A 8 -7.42 6.27 -16.14
CA HIS A 8 -6.68 7.52 -15.94
C HIS A 8 -5.69 7.44 -14.78
N VAL A 9 -6.08 6.83 -13.66
CA VAL A 9 -5.19 6.62 -12.51
C VAL A 9 -4.02 5.70 -12.87
N GLU A 10 -4.29 4.59 -13.58
CA GLU A 10 -3.26 3.65 -14.06
C GLU A 10 -2.24 4.36 -14.97
N MET A 11 -2.72 5.18 -15.91
CA MET A 11 -1.85 5.97 -16.78
C MET A 11 -1.01 6.98 -15.99
N TYR A 12 -1.62 7.69 -15.03
CA TYR A 12 -0.94 8.65 -14.19
C TYR A 12 0.15 7.99 -13.33
N LEU A 13 -0.17 6.85 -12.71
CA LEU A 13 0.78 6.06 -11.92
C LEU A 13 1.96 5.61 -12.78
N PHE A 14 1.70 5.09 -13.99
CA PHE A 14 2.75 4.64 -14.90
C PHE A 14 3.68 5.79 -15.31
N GLN A 15 3.13 6.96 -15.65
CA GLN A 15 3.91 8.14 -16.03
C GLN A 15 4.75 8.72 -14.89
N ASN A 16 4.37 8.46 -13.63
CA ASN A 16 5.03 9.02 -12.45
C ASN A 16 5.76 7.96 -11.61
N ILE A 17 6.00 6.76 -12.15
CA ILE A 17 6.59 5.62 -11.42
C ILE A 17 7.99 5.92 -10.84
N TYR A 18 8.69 6.92 -11.38
CA TYR A 18 10.02 7.34 -10.90
C TYR A 18 9.97 8.21 -9.64
N LYS A 19 8.79 8.69 -9.21
CA LYS A 19 8.66 9.59 -8.06
C LYS A 19 8.42 8.80 -6.78
N PHE A 20 9.14 9.17 -5.72
CA PHE A 20 8.87 8.71 -4.36
C PHE A 20 7.96 9.72 -3.67
N SER A 21 6.66 9.43 -3.58
CA SER A 21 5.66 10.36 -3.05
C SER A 21 4.51 9.62 -2.36
N ASP A 22 4.06 10.19 -1.25
CA ASP A 22 2.89 9.74 -0.49
C ASP A 22 1.63 9.70 -1.35
N ASP A 23 1.42 10.71 -2.21
CA ASP A 23 0.24 10.79 -3.08
C ASP A 23 0.16 9.61 -4.05
N LEU A 24 1.31 9.19 -4.59
CA LEU A 24 1.37 8.00 -5.45
C LEU A 24 1.06 6.74 -4.67
N LEU A 25 1.54 6.63 -3.42
CA LEU A 25 1.23 5.50 -2.56
C LEU A 25 -0.27 5.40 -2.28
N VAL A 26 -0.94 6.54 -2.03
CA VAL A 26 -2.42 6.60 -1.87
C VAL A 26 -3.11 6.13 -3.15
N LEU A 27 -2.69 6.63 -4.32
CA LEU A 27 -3.28 6.24 -5.60
C LEU A 27 -3.07 4.75 -5.91
N PHE A 28 -1.89 4.21 -5.59
CA PHE A 28 -1.64 2.77 -5.68
C PHE A 28 -2.57 1.98 -4.77
N ALA A 29 -2.72 2.37 -3.50
CA ALA A 29 -3.59 1.68 -2.54
C ALA A 29 -5.04 1.63 -3.03
N LEU A 30 -5.56 2.74 -3.57
CA LEU A 30 -6.91 2.80 -4.14
C LEU A 30 -7.05 1.95 -5.41
N SER A 31 -6.06 2.03 -6.31
CA SER A 31 -6.04 1.25 -7.56
C SER A 31 -5.97 -0.25 -7.29
N ILE A 32 -5.15 -0.69 -6.33
CA ILE A 32 -5.07 -2.08 -5.88
C ILE A 32 -6.42 -2.55 -5.35
N THR A 33 -7.05 -1.80 -4.45
CA THR A 33 -8.37 -2.16 -3.92
C THR A 33 -9.42 -2.28 -5.02
N PHE A 34 -9.43 -1.35 -5.98
CA PHE A 34 -10.35 -1.40 -7.11
C PHE A 34 -10.11 -2.63 -8.00
N ASN A 35 -8.85 -2.93 -8.32
CA ASN A 35 -8.47 -4.09 -9.13
C ASN A 35 -8.78 -5.42 -8.42
N LEU A 36 -8.65 -5.47 -7.08
CA LEU A 36 -9.06 -6.60 -6.27
C LEU A 36 -10.56 -6.88 -6.43
N ILE A 37 -11.40 -5.86 -6.24
CA ILE A 37 -12.87 -5.98 -6.37
C ILE A 37 -13.26 -6.45 -7.77
N ARG A 38 -12.51 -6.05 -8.79
CA ARG A 38 -12.76 -6.45 -10.19
C ARG A 38 -12.16 -7.79 -10.58
N GLY A 39 -11.37 -8.43 -9.70
CA GLY A 39 -10.63 -9.64 -10.02
C GLY A 39 -9.55 -9.45 -11.10
N GLU A 40 -9.09 -8.22 -11.32
CA GLU A 40 -8.01 -7.92 -12.27
C GLU A 40 -6.64 -8.22 -11.63
N PHE A 41 -6.40 -9.49 -11.28
CA PHE A 41 -5.24 -9.91 -10.48
C PHE A 41 -3.90 -9.55 -11.10
N ALA A 42 -3.72 -9.68 -12.42
CA ALA A 42 -2.47 -9.32 -13.07
C ALA A 42 -2.07 -7.84 -12.81
N LYS A 43 -3.04 -6.91 -12.87
CA LYS A 43 -2.78 -5.51 -12.54
C LYS A 43 -2.50 -5.32 -11.07
N LEU A 44 -3.31 -5.98 -10.23
CA LEU A 44 -3.17 -5.91 -8.79
C LEU A 44 -1.77 -6.37 -8.34
N TRP A 45 -1.26 -7.49 -8.83
CA TRP A 45 0.07 -8.01 -8.46
C TRP A 45 1.19 -7.04 -8.86
N GLN A 46 1.10 -6.48 -10.08
CA GLN A 46 2.10 -5.52 -10.55
C GLN A 46 2.07 -4.21 -9.76
N SER A 47 0.88 -3.64 -9.56
CA SER A 47 0.71 -2.44 -8.75
C SER A 47 1.14 -2.66 -7.30
N PHE A 48 0.83 -3.82 -6.72
CA PHE A 48 1.22 -4.18 -5.36
C PHE A 48 2.73 -4.28 -5.21
N GLY A 49 3.43 -4.91 -6.17
CA GLY A 49 4.88 -5.00 -6.17
C GLY A 49 5.56 -3.61 -6.18
N VAL A 50 4.99 -2.63 -6.87
CA VAL A 50 5.50 -1.25 -6.86
C VAL A 50 5.15 -0.54 -5.54
N ALA A 51 3.89 -0.64 -5.11
CA ALA A 51 3.38 0.03 -3.92
C ALA A 51 4.10 -0.41 -2.63
N SER A 52 4.34 -1.73 -2.47
CA SER A 52 5.05 -2.28 -1.32
C SER A 52 6.48 -1.75 -1.22
N ARG A 53 7.22 -1.69 -2.33
CA ARG A 53 8.58 -1.11 -2.36
C ARG A 53 8.57 0.40 -2.14
N LEU A 54 7.59 1.11 -2.69
CA LEU A 54 7.41 2.54 -2.45
C LEU A 54 7.12 2.84 -0.97
N MET A 55 6.24 2.08 -0.33
CA MET A 55 5.94 2.18 1.10
C MET A 55 7.20 2.02 1.96
N LEU A 56 8.01 0.97 1.69
CA LEU A 56 9.28 0.73 2.39
C LEU A 56 10.28 1.87 2.16
N GLY A 57 10.36 2.35 0.92
CA GLY A 57 11.25 3.43 0.53
C GLY A 57 10.91 4.77 1.18
N LEU A 58 9.61 5.08 1.30
CA LEU A 58 9.09 6.24 2.02
C LEU A 58 9.14 6.08 3.54
N ARG A 59 9.43 4.88 4.04
CA ARG A 59 9.40 4.51 5.47
C ARG A 59 8.06 4.76 6.14
N VAL A 60 6.96 4.60 5.39
CA VAL A 60 5.59 4.72 5.95
C VAL A 60 5.31 3.60 6.96
N ASN A 61 6.03 2.49 6.83
CA ASN A 61 6.05 1.36 7.76
C ASN A 61 6.87 1.60 9.05
N TRP A 62 7.29 2.84 9.35
CA TRP A 62 7.99 3.19 10.59
C TRP A 62 7.21 4.18 11.45
N ASP A 63 7.34 4.07 12.77
CA ASP A 63 6.73 5.00 13.75
C ASP A 63 7.39 6.39 13.77
N VAL A 64 8.51 6.61 13.05
CA VAL A 64 9.19 7.91 13.01
C VAL A 64 8.53 8.81 11.97
N LEU A 65 7.72 9.76 12.47
CA LEU A 65 6.86 10.61 11.67
C LEU A 65 7.60 11.82 11.08
N PRO A 66 7.35 12.19 9.81
CA PRO A 66 7.82 13.45 9.25
C PRO A 66 7.21 14.64 10.00
N GLN A 67 8.05 15.58 10.45
CA GLN A 67 7.63 16.74 11.25
C GLN A 67 6.64 17.67 10.55
N ASN A 68 6.45 17.53 9.23
CA ASN A 68 5.64 18.44 8.40
C ASN A 68 4.28 17.87 7.97
N GLN A 69 3.81 16.79 8.58
CA GLN A 69 2.50 16.19 8.27
C GLN A 69 1.49 16.42 9.39
N THR A 70 0.22 16.61 9.02
CA THR A 70 -0.88 16.59 9.99
C THR A 70 -1.09 15.18 10.53
N PHE A 71 -1.62 15.07 11.75
CA PHE A 71 -2.01 13.78 12.33
C PHE A 71 -2.90 12.95 11.39
N ALA A 72 -3.86 13.59 10.71
CA ALA A 72 -4.76 12.91 9.78
C ALA A 72 -4.01 12.29 8.59
N GLN A 73 -3.04 13.01 8.00
CA GLN A 73 -2.22 12.48 6.91
C GLN A 73 -1.37 11.29 7.36
N GLN A 74 -0.75 11.41 8.54
CA GLN A 74 0.06 10.35 9.12
C GLN A 74 -0.76 9.08 9.35
N GLU A 75 -1.94 9.22 9.94
CA GLU A 75 -2.82 8.10 10.24
C GLU A 75 -3.41 7.46 8.95
N CYS A 76 -3.67 8.26 7.92
CA CYS A 76 -4.04 7.74 6.59
C CYS A 76 -2.93 6.86 6.00
N LEU A 77 -1.68 7.31 6.07
CA LEU A 77 -0.54 6.57 5.56
C LEU A 77 -0.26 5.28 6.37
N ARG A 78 -0.38 5.34 7.70
CA ARG A 78 -0.30 4.14 8.57
C ARG A 78 -1.34 3.09 8.18
N ARG A 79 -2.58 3.51 7.91
CA ARG A 79 -3.65 2.60 7.46
C ARG A 79 -3.36 1.99 6.10
N ILE A 80 -2.77 2.76 5.18
CA ILE A 80 -2.34 2.23 3.87
C ILE A 80 -1.24 1.18 4.05
N ALA A 81 -0.26 1.41 4.93
CA ALA A 81 0.77 0.42 5.21
C ALA A 81 0.17 -0.88 5.78
N TRP A 82 -0.75 -0.79 6.73
CA TRP A 82 -1.47 -1.96 7.25
C TRP A 82 -2.34 -2.65 6.18
N GLN A 83 -2.99 -1.88 5.31
CA GLN A 83 -3.75 -2.44 4.18
C GLN A 83 -2.84 -3.25 3.25
N LEU A 84 -1.69 -2.70 2.85
CA LEU A 84 -0.74 -3.38 1.99
C LEU A 84 -0.18 -4.64 2.66
N PHE A 85 0.18 -4.55 3.93
CA PHE A 85 0.67 -5.68 4.72
C PHE A 85 -0.32 -6.85 4.81
N TYR A 86 -1.60 -6.53 5.03
CA TYR A 86 -2.67 -7.54 5.09
C TYR A 86 -2.95 -8.15 3.71
N LEU A 87 -3.05 -7.31 2.68
CA LEU A 87 -3.27 -7.76 1.30
C LEU A 87 -2.14 -8.67 0.81
N ASP A 88 -0.88 -8.37 1.15
CA ASP A 88 0.27 -9.22 0.80
C ASP A 88 0.05 -10.68 1.20
N ARG A 89 -0.40 -10.91 2.44
CA ARG A 89 -0.66 -12.24 2.99
C ARG A 89 -1.83 -12.93 2.31
N MET A 90 -2.90 -12.19 2.02
CA MET A 90 -4.03 -12.72 1.27
C MET A 90 -3.61 -13.16 -0.13
N LEU A 91 -2.80 -12.35 -0.81
CA LEU A 91 -2.35 -12.61 -2.18
C LEU A 91 -1.31 -13.73 -2.24
N ALA A 92 -0.46 -13.84 -1.23
CA ALA A 92 0.51 -14.91 -1.12
C ALA A 92 -0.13 -16.29 -0.95
N GLY A 93 -1.39 -16.39 -0.50
CA GLY A 93 -2.11 -17.66 -0.44
C GLY A 93 -1.45 -18.72 0.46
N GLY A 94 -0.62 -18.30 1.42
CA GLY A 94 0.15 -19.18 2.30
C GLY A 94 1.56 -19.52 1.80
N TYR A 95 1.95 -19.08 0.61
CA TYR A 95 3.30 -19.25 0.07
C TYR A 95 4.22 -18.13 0.54
N GLU A 96 5.22 -18.46 1.36
CA GLU A 96 6.13 -17.46 1.95
C GLU A 96 6.96 -16.73 0.88
N GLU A 97 7.27 -17.41 -0.23
CA GLU A 97 8.03 -16.87 -1.35
C GLU A 97 7.32 -15.71 -2.06
N TYR A 98 6.00 -15.57 -1.87
CA TYR A 98 5.19 -14.53 -2.49
C TYR A 98 5.00 -13.30 -1.61
N ILE A 99 5.41 -13.38 -0.33
CA ILE A 99 5.35 -12.26 0.61
C ILE A 99 6.36 -11.18 0.19
N SER A 100 5.87 -9.99 -0.15
CA SER A 100 6.72 -8.83 -0.48
C SER A 100 7.00 -7.95 0.74
N CYS A 101 6.09 -7.91 1.70
CA CYS A 101 6.15 -7.10 2.92
C CYS A 101 6.33 -7.97 4.17
N ARG A 102 7.60 -8.26 4.48
CA ARG A 102 7.99 -9.03 5.68
C ARG A 102 7.54 -8.34 6.97
N ALA A 103 7.15 -9.14 7.96
CA ALA A 103 6.68 -8.66 9.27
C ALA A 103 7.74 -7.86 10.02
N GLU A 104 9.00 -8.29 9.95
CA GLU A 104 10.15 -7.58 10.53
C GLU A 104 10.32 -6.14 10.00
N ASN A 105 9.76 -5.82 8.84
CA ASN A 105 9.81 -4.47 8.29
C ASN A 105 8.66 -3.59 8.79
N MET A 106 7.61 -4.13 9.43
CA MET A 106 6.51 -3.33 9.96
C MET A 106 6.87 -2.83 11.36
N GLN A 107 7.40 -1.61 11.40
CA GLN A 107 7.81 -0.90 12.62
C GLN A 107 6.76 0.12 13.06
N ILE A 108 5.53 0.01 12.55
CA ILE A 108 4.38 0.78 13.03
C ILE A 108 3.60 -0.05 14.04
N ALA A 109 3.16 0.58 15.13
CA ALA A 109 2.26 -0.08 16.07
C ALA A 109 0.96 -0.58 15.40
N LEU A 110 0.45 -1.71 15.90
CA LEU A 110 -0.83 -2.28 15.49
C LEU A 110 -1.96 -1.23 15.62
N PRO A 111 -2.99 -1.32 14.76
CA PRO A 111 -4.14 -0.41 14.83
C PRO A 111 -4.97 -0.57 16.12
N CYS A 112 -4.65 -1.57 16.94
CA CYS A 112 -5.25 -1.86 18.23
C CYS A 112 -4.19 -2.44 19.18
N SER A 113 -4.49 -2.41 20.49
CA SER A 113 -3.64 -3.04 21.51
C SER A 113 -3.50 -4.54 21.23
N GLU A 114 -2.29 -5.09 21.39
CA GLU A 114 -2.03 -6.54 21.28
C GLU A 114 -2.89 -7.38 22.22
N ALA A 115 -3.27 -6.82 23.38
CA ALA A 115 -4.14 -7.47 24.35
C ALA A 115 -5.61 -7.61 23.90
N ALA A 116 -5.97 -7.07 22.73
CA ALA A 116 -7.30 -7.19 22.16
C ALA A 116 -7.51 -8.45 21.28
N PHE A 117 -6.52 -9.35 21.21
CA PHE A 117 -6.55 -10.62 20.46
C PHE A 117 -6.37 -11.84 21.35
#